data_AF-A0A444XMF2-F1
#
_entry.id   AF-A0A444XMF2-F1
#
_cell.length_a   1.000
_cell.length_b   1.000
_cell.length_c   1.000
_cell.angle_alpha   90.00
_cell.angle_beta   90.00
_cell.angle_gamma   90.00
#
_symmetry.space_group_name_H-M   'P 1'
#
loop_
_entity.id
_entity.type
_entity.pdbx_description
1 polymer ?
#
loop_
_entity_poly.entity_id
_entity_poly.type
_entity_poly.pdbx_seq_one_letter_code
_entity_poly.pdbx_strand_id
1 'polypeptide(L)'
;MADKAVTIRTRKFMTNRLLSRKQFVIDVLHPGRANVSKAELKEKLARIYDVKDPNTVFVFKFRTHFGGGKSTGFVPLCHLQNGLDTKVEKSRKQMKERKNRAKKIRGVKKTKASDAAKAGKKK
;
A
#
# COMPACT_ATOMS: atom_id res chain seq x y z
N MET A 1 4.20 -23.22 25.25
CA MET A 1 3.68 -21.84 25.20
C MET A 1 2.50 -21.83 24.23
N ALA A 2 1.27 -21.89 24.74
CA ALA A 2 0.09 -22.00 23.87
C ALA A 2 0.03 -20.77 22.94
N ASP A 3 -0.06 -20.99 21.63
CA ASP A 3 -0.34 -19.96 20.65
C ASP A 3 -1.68 -19.30 20.99
N LYS A 4 -1.62 -18.16 21.67
CA LYS A 4 -2.82 -17.43 22.08
C LYS A 4 -3.59 -17.03 20.81
N ALA A 5 -4.82 -17.50 20.71
CA ALA A 5 -5.65 -17.35 19.53
C ALA A 5 -5.89 -15.86 19.21
N VAL A 6 -5.51 -15.46 17.99
CA VAL A 6 -5.82 -14.12 17.47
C VAL A 6 -7.22 -14.14 16.89
N THR A 7 -8.11 -13.31 17.45
CA THR A 7 -9.49 -13.18 16.98
C THR A 7 -9.62 -11.93 16.13
N ILE A 8 -10.27 -12.05 14.97
CA ILE A 8 -10.52 -10.95 14.05
C ILE A 8 -12.01 -10.61 14.12
N ARG A 9 -12.34 -9.33 14.35
CA ARG A 9 -13.71 -8.81 14.27
C ARG A 9 -13.79 -7.73 13.21
N THR A 10 -14.84 -7.75 12.41
CA THR A 10 -15.08 -6.76 11.36
C THR A 10 -16.22 -5.83 11.74
N ARG A 11 -16.04 -4.53 11.56
CA ARG A 11 -17.06 -3.50 11.80
C ARG A 11 -17.25 -2.65 10.55
N LYS A 12 -18.42 -2.01 10.44
CA LYS A 12 -18.74 -1.06 9.36
C LYS A 12 -18.46 -1.65 7.98
N PHE A 13 -18.98 -2.86 7.74
CA PHE A 13 -18.80 -3.55 6.47
C PHE A 13 -19.67 -2.93 5.38
N MET A 14 -19.05 -2.59 4.25
CA MET A 14 -19.72 -1.97 3.12
C MET A 14 -19.21 -2.59 1.82
N THR A 15 -20.14 -2.97 0.95
CA THR A 15 -19.84 -3.39 -0.42
C THR A 15 -19.93 -2.17 -1.34
N ASN A 16 -18.80 -1.67 -1.83
CA ASN A 16 -18.74 -0.54 -2.74
C ASN A 16 -18.70 -1.05 -4.19
N ARG A 17 -19.83 -0.95 -4.90
CA ARG A 17 -19.96 -1.40 -6.29
C ARG A 17 -19.23 -0.50 -7.29
N LEU A 18 -19.14 0.81 -7.03
CA LEU A 18 -18.45 1.77 -7.92
C LEU A 18 -16.97 1.43 -8.08
N LEU A 19 -16.33 1.00 -6.99
CA LEU A 19 -14.92 0.62 -6.94
C LEU A 19 -14.71 -0.89 -6.96
N SER A 20 -15.78 -1.67 -7.16
CA SER A 20 -15.76 -3.14 -7.18
C SER A 20 -14.98 -3.75 -6.00
N ARG A 21 -15.21 -3.25 -4.78
CA ARG A 21 -14.47 -3.68 -3.59
C ARG A 21 -15.34 -3.75 -2.35
N LYS A 22 -14.99 -4.65 -1.44
CA LYS A 22 -15.57 -4.70 -0.08
C LYS A 22 -14.65 -3.89 0.84
N GLN A 23 -15.20 -3.03 1.67
CA GLN A 23 -14.41 -2.19 2.57
C GLN A 23 -14.98 -2.24 3.99
N PHE A 24 -14.10 -2.41 4.97
CA PHE A 24 -14.48 -2.55 6.37
C PHE A 24 -13.34 -2.18 7.32
N VAL A 25 -13.72 -1.93 8.57
CA VAL A 25 -12.78 -1.73 9.68
C VAL A 25 -12.55 -3.09 10.35
N ILE A 26 -11.30 -3.37 10.73
CA ILE A 26 -10.93 -4.59 11.43
C ILE A 26 -10.45 -4.25 12.84
N ASP A 27 -10.96 -4.98 13.82
CA ASP A 27 -10.34 -5.10 15.13
C ASP A 27 -9.63 -6.45 15.24
N VAL A 28 -8.35 -6.40 15.58
CA VAL A 28 -7.53 -7.57 15.85
C VAL A 28 -7.35 -7.68 17.36
N LEU A 29 -7.95 -8.70 17.95
CA LEU A 29 -7.82 -9.04 19.37
C LEU A 29 -6.70 -10.07 19.53
N HIS A 30 -5.69 -9.72 20.31
CA HIS A 30 -4.48 -10.51 20.53
C HIS A 30 -4.05 -10.43 22.01
N PRO A 31 -4.83 -11.02 22.93
CA PRO A 31 -4.57 -10.90 24.37
C PRO A 31 -3.23 -11.54 24.73
N GLY A 32 -2.34 -10.76 25.35
CA GLY A 32 -1.04 -11.25 25.82
C GLY A 32 -0.11 -11.81 24.72
N ARG A 33 -0.32 -11.41 23.46
CA ARG A 33 0.61 -11.58 22.33
C ARG A 33 1.03 -10.17 21.87
N ALA A 34 2.19 -10.06 21.23
CA ALA A 34 2.59 -8.84 20.53
C ALA A 34 1.68 -8.55 19.32
N ASN A 35 1.92 -7.40 18.66
CA ASN A 35 1.18 -7.01 17.45
C ASN A 35 1.29 -8.09 16.36
N VAL A 36 0.16 -8.39 15.73
CA VAL A 36 0.07 -9.40 14.65
C VAL A 36 0.67 -8.85 13.35
N SER A 37 1.46 -9.67 12.67
CA SER A 37 2.05 -9.30 11.39
C SER A 37 0.98 -9.10 10.30
N LYS A 38 1.22 -8.21 9.34
CA LYS A 38 0.28 -7.97 8.23
C LYS A 38 0.12 -9.20 7.32
N ALA A 39 1.17 -10.03 7.20
CA ALA A 39 1.14 -11.26 6.40
C ALA A 39 0.13 -12.26 6.99
N GLU A 40 0.21 -12.53 8.30
CA GLU A 40 -0.74 -13.40 9.01
C GLU A 40 -2.19 -12.90 8.88
N LEU A 41 -2.40 -11.59 8.97
CA LEU A 41 -3.74 -11.02 8.84
C LEU A 41 -4.30 -11.16 7.42
N LYS A 42 -3.47 -11.02 6.39
CA LYS A 42 -3.89 -11.23 5.00
C LYS A 42 -4.36 -12.66 4.77
N GLU A 43 -3.59 -13.64 5.23
CA GLU A 43 -3.94 -15.06 5.07
C GLU A 43 -5.24 -15.41 5.80
N LYS A 44 -5.41 -14.94 7.03
CA LYS A 44 -6.64 -15.18 7.80
C LYS A 44 -7.85 -14.52 7.15
N LEU A 45 -7.70 -13.30 6.64
CA LEU A 45 -8.79 -12.60 5.96
C LEU A 45 -9.13 -13.23 4.60
N ALA A 46 -8.13 -13.73 3.89
CA ALA A 46 -8.35 -14.45 2.64
C ALA A 46 -9.18 -15.71 2.86
N ARG A 47 -8.91 -16.45 3.96
CA ARG A 47 -9.70 -17.63 4.36
C ARG A 47 -11.11 -17.28 4.82
N ILE A 48 -11.31 -16.19 5.58
CA ILE A 48 -12.64 -15.80 6.10
C ILE A 48 -13.58 -15.36 4.97
N TYR A 49 -13.04 -14.69 3.95
CA TYR A 49 -13.82 -14.10 2.87
C TYR A 49 -13.69 -14.82 1.52
N ASP A 50 -13.14 -16.04 1.53
CA ASP A 50 -12.93 -16.90 0.35
C ASP A 50 -12.27 -16.15 -0.83
N VAL A 51 -11.19 -15.45 -0.53
CA VAL A 51 -10.41 -14.69 -1.51
C VAL A 51 -9.29 -15.59 -2.02
N LYS A 52 -9.31 -15.89 -3.32
CA LYS A 52 -8.33 -16.77 -3.98
C LYS A 52 -6.88 -16.29 -3.79
N ASP A 53 -6.66 -14.99 -3.96
CA ASP A 53 -5.32 -14.39 -3.88
C ASP A 53 -5.15 -13.53 -2.61
N PRO A 54 -4.20 -13.86 -1.71
CA PRO A 54 -3.96 -13.06 -0.50
C PRO A 54 -3.38 -11.67 -0.79
N ASN A 55 -2.82 -11.46 -1.98
CA ASN A 55 -2.27 -10.18 -2.42
C ASN A 55 -3.34 -9.12 -2.75
N THR A 56 -4.58 -9.56 -2.93
CA THR A 56 -5.81 -8.76 -3.14
C THR A 56 -6.31 -8.14 -1.83
N VAL A 57 -5.89 -8.70 -0.68
CA VAL A 57 -6.25 -8.19 0.65
C VAL A 57 -5.22 -7.13 1.07
N PHE A 58 -5.64 -5.86 1.10
CA PHE A 58 -4.79 -4.79 1.63
C PHE A 58 -5.16 -4.44 3.06
N VAL A 59 -4.15 -4.44 3.95
CA VAL A 59 -4.35 -4.21 5.37
C VAL A 59 -3.43 -3.07 5.83
N PHE A 60 -4.01 -1.94 6.21
CA PHE A 60 -3.26 -0.72 6.51
C PHE A 60 -3.92 0.15 7.59
N LYS A 61 -3.24 1.24 7.97
CA LYS A 61 -3.68 2.18 9.03
C LYS A 61 -3.96 1.49 10.38
N PHE A 62 -3.11 0.53 10.76
CA PHE A 62 -3.20 -0.07 12.10
C PHE A 62 -2.82 0.93 13.18
N ARG A 63 -3.65 1.00 14.22
CA ARG A 63 -3.37 1.68 15.48
C ARG A 63 -3.63 0.69 16.62
N THR A 64 -2.63 0.45 17.44
CA THR A 64 -2.76 -0.35 18.65
C THR A 64 -3.34 0.52 19.76
N HIS A 65 -4.29 -0.02 20.53
CA HIS A 65 -4.83 0.67 21.69
C HIS A 65 -3.77 0.79 22.79
N PHE A 66 -3.85 1.86 23.57
CA PHE A 66 -3.01 2.01 24.76
C PHE A 66 -3.26 0.84 25.72
N GLY A 67 -2.19 0.25 26.25
CA GLY A 67 -2.27 -1.00 27.03
C GLY A 67 -2.23 -2.30 26.20
N GLY A 68 -2.26 -2.22 24.86
CA GLY A 68 -2.11 -3.38 23.98
C GLY A 68 -3.34 -4.29 23.90
N GLY A 69 -3.17 -5.50 23.36
CA GLY A 69 -4.21 -6.53 23.28
C GLY A 69 -5.29 -6.32 22.20
N LYS A 70 -5.42 -5.09 21.68
CA LYS A 70 -6.31 -4.75 20.57
C LYS A 70 -5.64 -3.78 19.60
N SER A 71 -5.74 -4.06 18.30
CA SER A 71 -5.36 -3.14 17.24
C SER A 71 -6.52 -2.94 16.28
N THR A 72 -6.76 -1.69 15.89
CA THR A 72 -7.77 -1.35 14.89
C THR A 72 -7.07 -1.01 13.57
N GLY A 73 -7.57 -1.53 12.45
CA GLY A 73 -7.05 -1.26 11.11
C GLY A 73 -8.18 -1.13 10.08
N PHE A 74 -7.81 -0.82 8.84
CA PHE A 74 -8.75 -0.69 7.74
C PHE A 74 -8.37 -1.64 6.60
N VAL A 75 -9.39 -2.25 6.00
CA VAL A 75 -9.23 -3.20 4.89
C VAL A 75 -10.18 -2.88 3.76
N PRO A 76 -9.65 -2.44 2.60
CA PRO A 76 -10.27 -2.58 1.32
C PRO A 76 -9.84 -3.92 0.71
N LEU A 77 -10.81 -4.77 0.44
CA LEU A 77 -10.66 -5.99 -0.33
C LEU A 77 -10.97 -5.67 -1.78
N CYS A 78 -9.93 -5.53 -2.62
CA CYS A 78 -10.04 -5.13 -4.02
C CYS A 78 -9.24 -6.07 -4.93
N HIS A 79 -9.75 -6.32 -6.14
CA HIS A 79 -9.05 -7.11 -7.18
C HIS A 79 -7.67 -6.57 -7.61
N LEU A 80 -7.28 -5.36 -7.18
CA LEU A 80 -5.96 -4.80 -7.47
C LEU A 80 -4.90 -5.35 -6.50
N GLN A 81 -3.79 -5.81 -7.06
CA GLN A 81 -2.70 -6.46 -6.35
C GLN A 81 -1.77 -5.45 -5.66
N ASN A 82 -1.27 -5.82 -4.49
CA ASN A 82 -0.25 -5.05 -3.77
C ASN A 82 1.12 -5.10 -4.48
N GLY A 83 1.79 -3.95 -4.60
CA GLY A 83 3.20 -3.89 -5.03
C GLY A 83 3.42 -3.77 -6.54
N LEU A 84 2.40 -3.34 -7.29
CA LEU A 84 2.47 -3.15 -8.75
C LEU A 84 3.40 -2.01 -9.20
N ASP A 85 3.82 -1.13 -8.28
CA ASP A 85 4.67 -0.01 -8.62
C ASP A 85 5.74 0.22 -7.56
N THR A 86 6.92 0.64 -8.02
CA THR A 86 8.06 0.96 -7.16
C THR A 86 8.05 2.44 -6.82
N LYS A 87 8.36 2.77 -5.57
CA LYS A 87 8.42 4.17 -5.15
C LYS A 87 9.57 4.86 -5.89
N VAL A 88 9.23 5.76 -6.80
CA VAL A 88 10.22 6.58 -7.51
C VAL A 88 10.66 7.74 -6.63
N GLU A 89 11.86 7.66 -6.08
CA GLU A 89 12.43 8.73 -5.26
C GLU A 89 13.07 9.80 -6.17
N LYS A 90 12.35 10.91 -6.39
CA LYS A 90 12.86 12.07 -7.13
C LYS A 90 12.63 13.35 -6.32
N SER A 91 13.66 14.20 -6.25
CA SER A 91 13.53 15.50 -5.60
C SER A 91 12.72 16.48 -6.45
N ARG A 92 11.73 17.14 -5.82
CA ARG A 92 10.91 18.18 -6.46
C ARG A 92 11.75 19.33 -7.00
N LYS A 93 12.84 19.70 -6.30
CA LYS A 93 13.76 20.77 -6.71
C LYS A 93 14.44 20.44 -8.03
N GLN A 94 15.06 19.26 -8.13
CA GLN A 94 15.76 18.80 -9.34
C GLN A 94 14.83 18.73 -10.56
N MET A 95 13.58 18.29 -10.37
CA MET A 95 12.58 18.25 -11.44
C MET A 95 12.21 19.65 -11.95
N LYS A 96 12.00 20.60 -11.02
CA LYS A 96 11.68 21.99 -11.38
C LYS A 96 12.86 22.68 -12.08
N GLU A 97 14.07 22.52 -11.58
CA GLU A 97 15.28 23.09 -12.18
C GLU A 97 15.55 22.55 -13.58
N ARG A 98 15.38 21.23 -13.79
CA ARG A 98 15.49 20.61 -15.12
C ARG A 98 14.44 21.17 -16.09
N LYS A 99 13.18 21.32 -15.63
CA LYS A 99 12.10 21.91 -16.43
C LYS A 99 12.42 23.35 -16.84
N ASN A 100 12.93 24.16 -15.91
CA ASN A 100 13.28 25.56 -16.20
C ASN A 100 14.47 25.70 -17.16
N ARG A 101 15.50 24.85 -17.01
CA ARG A 101 16.62 24.80 -17.98
C ARG A 101 16.16 24.40 -19.38
N ALA A 102 15.29 23.39 -19.48
CA ALA A 102 14.77 22.92 -20.76
C ALA A 102 13.86 23.93 -21.48
N LYS A 103 13.25 24.89 -20.77
CA LYS A 103 12.46 25.98 -21.36
C LYS A 103 13.31 27.07 -22.02
N LYS A 104 14.57 27.24 -21.60
CA LYS A 104 15.48 28.27 -22.13
C LYS A 104 16.05 27.91 -23.52
N ILE A 105 16.02 26.64 -23.89
CA ILE A 105 16.58 26.11 -25.15
C ILE A 105 15.47 25.79 -26.15
N ARG A 106 15.67 26.13 -27.44
CA ARG A 106 14.72 25.92 -28.54
C ARG A 106 15.38 25.18 -29.73
N GLY A 107 14.55 24.63 -30.62
CA GLY A 107 15.01 23.93 -31.84
C GLY A 107 15.88 22.71 -31.57
N VAL A 108 16.78 22.38 -32.51
CA VAL A 108 17.66 21.19 -32.49
C VAL A 108 18.52 21.09 -31.22
N LYS A 109 18.85 22.24 -30.58
CA LYS A 109 19.60 22.25 -29.31
C LYS A 109 18.81 21.65 -28.15
N LYS A 110 17.47 21.69 -28.18
CA LYS A 110 16.60 21.12 -27.14
C LYS A 110 16.52 19.60 -27.22
N THR A 111 16.38 19.04 -28.43
CA THR A 111 16.33 17.59 -28.67
C THR A 111 17.66 16.93 -28.29
N LYS A 112 18.80 17.49 -28.74
CA LYS A 112 20.14 16.99 -28.37
C LYS A 112 20.38 16.95 -26.85
N ALA A 113 19.95 17.98 -26.11
CA ALA A 113 20.10 18.02 -24.65
C ALA A 113 19.18 17.00 -23.92
N SER A 114 18.01 16.69 -24.47
CA SER A 114 17.13 15.66 -23.90
C SER A 114 17.60 14.24 -24.17
N ASP A 115 18.22 13.99 -25.34
CA ASP A 115 18.73 12.66 -25.71
C ASP A 115 19.98 12.28 -24.90
N ALA A 116 20.89 13.23 -24.67
CA ALA A 116 22.03 13.03 -23.76
C ALA A 116 21.58 12.68 -22.33
N ALA A 117 20.51 13.31 -21.84
CA ALA A 117 19.95 13.03 -20.52
C ALA A 117 19.18 11.70 -20.41
N LYS A 118 18.73 11.12 -21.54
CA LYS A 118 18.12 9.79 -21.60
C LYS A 118 19.17 8.67 -21.70
N ALA A 119 20.26 8.91 -22.43
CA ALA A 119 21.35 7.94 -22.58
C ALA A 119 22.02 7.58 -21.24
N GLY A 120 22.26 8.58 -20.37
CA GLY A 120 22.83 8.35 -19.03
C GLY A 120 21.89 7.65 -18.02
N LYS A 121 20.67 7.29 -18.41
CA LYS A 121 19.68 6.58 -17.57
C LYS A 121 19.44 5.13 -17.97
N LYS A 122 20.06 4.66 -19.06
CA LYS A 122 20.13 3.23 -19.38
C LYS A 122 21.37 2.64 -18.70
N LYS A 123 21.33 2.51 -17.38
CA LYS A 123 22.20 1.64 -16.60
C LYS A 123 21.52 1.39 -15.26
#